data_AF-A0A4R4U7H7-F1
#
_entry.id   AF-A0A4R4U7H7-F1
#
_cell.length_a   1.000
_cell.length_b   1.000
_cell.length_c   1.000
_cell.angle_alpha   90.00
_cell.angle_beta   90.00
_cell.angle_gamma   90.00
#
_symmetry.space_group_name_H-M   'P 1'
#
loop_
_entity.id
_entity.type
_entity.pdbx_description
1 polymer ?
#
loop_
_entity_poly.entity_id
_entity_poly.type
_entity_poly.pdbx_seq_one_letter_code
_entity_poly.pdbx_strand_id
1 'polypeptide(L)'
;MTATRGTAWTVGLYSWDVRSGDERRAGPGGISDDRRRALDALAGALRDEPPGAWGTVWSVHLKLGRRPEYDYGGLVALGSHDPQSGAVTVEGP
;
A
#
# COMPACT_ATOMS: atom_id res chain seq x y z
N MET A 1 11.77 -39.09 -17.42
CA MET A 1 10.87 -38.40 -16.48
C MET A 1 11.13 -36.90 -16.59
N THR A 2 10.29 -36.17 -17.31
CA THR A 2 10.45 -34.73 -17.51
C THR A 2 9.70 -34.01 -16.40
N ALA A 3 10.42 -33.33 -15.51
CA ALA A 3 9.81 -32.50 -14.49
C ALA A 3 9.15 -31.29 -15.16
N THR A 4 7.82 -31.26 -15.18
CA THR A 4 7.05 -30.07 -15.58
C THR A 4 7.41 -28.94 -14.62
N ARG A 5 8.04 -27.88 -15.14
CA ARG A 5 8.27 -26.63 -14.41
C ARG A 5 6.92 -26.15 -13.88
N GLY A 6 6.75 -26.19 -12.55
CA GLY A 6 5.54 -25.73 -11.90
C GLY A 6 5.27 -24.28 -12.29
N THR A 7 4.05 -24.02 -12.76
CA THR A 7 3.57 -22.69 -13.11
C THR A 7 3.71 -21.78 -11.89
N ALA A 8 4.48 -20.71 -11.98
CA ALA A 8 4.50 -19.69 -10.94
C ALA A 8 3.12 -19.02 -10.91
N TRP A 9 2.50 -18.96 -9.74
CA TRP A 9 1.22 -18.27 -9.55
C TRP A 9 1.49 -16.82 -9.15
N THR A 10 0.73 -15.89 -9.72
CA THR A 10 0.79 -14.47 -9.34
C THR A 10 -0.47 -14.09 -8.58
N VAL A 11 -0.31 -13.48 -7.41
CA VAL A 11 -1.42 -12.93 -6.63
C VAL A 11 -1.36 -11.41 -6.70
N GLY A 12 -2.47 -10.78 -7.10
CA GLY A 12 -2.63 -9.33 -7.07
C GLY A 12 -2.95 -8.85 -5.66
N LEU A 13 -2.20 -7.86 -5.19
CA LEU A 13 -2.29 -7.29 -3.85
C LEU A 13 -2.18 -5.75 -3.93
N TYR A 14 -2.50 -5.10 -2.82
CA TYR A 14 -2.39 -3.68 -2.61
C TYR A 14 -1.60 -3.43 -1.33
N SER A 15 -0.41 -2.86 -1.46
CA SER A 15 0.44 -2.47 -0.34
C SER A 15 0.20 -1.01 -0.02
N TRP A 16 0.04 -0.66 1.25
CA TRP A 16 -0.11 0.72 1.68
C TRP A 16 0.82 1.04 2.84
N ASP A 17 1.32 2.27 2.87
CA ASP A 17 2.15 2.80 3.96
C ASP A 17 1.87 4.28 4.21
N VAL A 18 2.04 4.69 5.46
CA VAL A 18 1.96 6.09 5.90
C VAL A 18 3.33 6.55 6.37
N ARG A 19 3.68 7.78 6.03
CA ARG A 19 4.77 8.55 6.59
C ARG A 19 4.17 9.57 7.54
N SER A 20 4.62 9.53 8.79
CA SER A 20 4.17 10.48 9.79
C SER A 20 4.59 11.89 9.39
N GLY A 21 3.79 12.90 9.76
CA GLY A 21 4.16 14.30 9.57
C GLY A 21 5.44 14.69 10.35
N ASP A 22 5.80 13.91 11.38
CA ASP A 22 7.13 13.92 11.98
C ASP A 22 8.05 12.99 11.18
N GLU A 23 8.88 13.58 10.30
CA GLU A 23 9.76 12.89 9.33
C GLU A 23 10.68 11.81 9.94
N ARG A 24 10.76 11.74 11.27
CA ARG A 24 11.57 10.79 12.03
C ARG A 24 10.88 9.46 12.31
N ARG A 25 9.59 9.30 12.01
CA ARG A 25 8.83 8.09 12.33
C ARG A 25 8.17 7.47 11.10
N ALA A 26 8.45 6.18 10.87
CA ALA A 26 7.65 5.38 9.97
C ALA A 26 6.24 5.21 10.54
N GLY A 27 5.22 5.57 9.75
CA GLY A 27 3.83 5.37 10.10
C GLY A 27 3.37 3.93 9.86
N PRO A 28 2.10 3.64 10.12
CA PRO A 28 1.52 2.32 9.88
C PRO A 28 1.53 1.93 8.40
N GLY A 29 1.42 0.64 8.13
CA GLY A 29 1.30 0.09 6.77
C GLY A 29 0.72 -1.32 6.79
N GLY A 30 0.38 -1.83 5.61
CA GLY A 30 -0.22 -3.15 5.46
C GLY A 30 -0.38 -3.58 4.01
N ILE A 31 -0.93 -4.79 3.84
CA ILE A 31 -1.22 -5.39 2.54
C ILE A 31 -2.66 -5.93 2.55
N SER A 32 -3.37 -5.77 1.44
CA SER A 32 -4.70 -6.37 1.21
C SER A 32 -4.80 -6.94 -0.20
N ASP A 33 -5.61 -7.96 -0.38
CA ASP A 33 -6.05 -8.47 -1.70
C ASP A 33 -7.23 -7.66 -2.29
N ASP A 34 -7.80 -6.75 -1.52
CA ASP A 34 -8.92 -5.90 -1.91
C ASP A 34 -8.49 -4.42 -1.99
N ARG A 35 -8.65 -3.83 -3.18
CA ARG A 35 -8.27 -2.44 -3.44
C ARG A 35 -8.96 -1.47 -2.49
N ARG A 36 -10.27 -1.63 -2.30
CA ARG A 36 -11.08 -0.70 -1.50
C ARG A 36 -10.70 -0.80 -0.04
N ARG A 37 -10.47 -2.01 0.48
CA ARG A 37 -9.97 -2.19 1.85
C ARG A 37 -8.61 -1.54 2.07
N ALA A 38 -7.70 -1.61 1.11
CA ALA A 38 -6.41 -0.92 1.20
C ALA A 38 -6.57 0.62 1.22
N LEU A 39 -7.45 1.17 0.37
CA LEU A 39 -7.75 2.61 0.36
C LEU A 39 -8.40 3.08 1.66
N ASP A 40 -9.39 2.33 2.16
CA ASP A 40 -10.08 2.65 3.42
C ASP A 40 -9.12 2.56 4.62
N ALA A 41 -8.21 1.57 4.61
CA ALA A 41 -7.17 1.42 5.63
C ALA A 41 -6.16 2.58 5.61
N LEU A 42 -5.72 3.01 4.42
CA LEU A 42 -4.88 4.20 4.27
C LEU A 42 -5.58 5.44 4.83
N ALA A 43 -6.84 5.67 4.45
CA ALA A 43 -7.61 6.82 4.93
C ALA A 43 -7.81 6.79 6.45
N GLY A 44 -8.04 5.60 7.03
CA GLY A 44 -8.12 5.42 8.48
C GLY A 44 -6.80 5.78 9.17
N ALA A 45 -5.70 5.19 8.69
CA ALA A 45 -4.37 5.42 9.23
C ALA A 45 -3.92 6.88 9.17
N LEU A 46 -4.23 7.60 8.08
CA LEU A 46 -3.92 9.02 7.96
C LEU A 46 -4.67 9.89 8.98
N ARG A 47 -5.93 9.54 9.32
CA ARG A 47 -6.71 10.25 10.35
C ARG A 47 -6.12 10.06 11.74
N ASP A 48 -5.50 8.92 12.00
CA ASP A 48 -4.90 8.59 13.29
C ASP A 48 -3.48 9.17 13.46
N GLU A 49 -2.85 9.59 12.36
CA GLU A 49 -1.53 10.22 12.36
C GLU A 49 -1.63 11.76 12.49
N PRO A 50 -0.57 12.42 13.00
CA PRO A 50 -0.54 13.88 13.09
C PRO A 50 -0.77 14.56 11.73
N PRO A 51 -1.36 15.77 11.71
CA PRO A 51 -1.48 16.55 10.48
C PRO A 51 -0.12 16.76 9.82
N GLY A 52 -0.09 16.73 8.48
CA GLY A 52 1.13 16.67 7.68
C GLY A 52 1.56 15.25 7.30
N ALA A 53 0.91 14.21 7.85
CA ALA A 53 1.13 12.84 7.42
C ALA A 53 0.68 12.64 5.96
N TRP A 54 1.37 11.74 5.26
CA TRP A 54 1.04 11.36 3.88
C TRP A 54 1.28 9.87 3.69
N GLY A 55 0.65 9.28 2.68
CA GLY A 55 0.79 7.87 2.43
C GLY A 55 0.46 7.48 1.01
N THR A 56 0.75 6.23 0.69
CA THR A 56 0.61 5.71 -0.67
C THR A 56 -0.07 4.35 -0.66
N VAL A 57 -0.78 4.03 -1.74
CA VAL A 57 -1.19 2.65 -2.06
C VAL A 57 -0.55 2.26 -3.38
N TRP A 58 0.11 1.11 -3.40
CA TRP A 58 0.72 0.52 -4.59
C TRP A 58 0.02 -0.79 -4.94
N SER A 59 -0.17 -1.03 -6.23
CA SER A 59 -0.47 -2.37 -6.74
C SER A 59 0.80 -3.22 -6.67
N VAL A 60 0.65 -4.45 -6.19
CA VAL A 60 1.75 -5.38 -5.98
C VAL A 60 1.36 -6.74 -6.51
N HIS A 61 2.28 -7.41 -7.18
CA HIS A 61 2.14 -8.78 -7.65
C HIS A 61 3.09 -9.67 -6.84
N LEU A 62 2.54 -10.60 -6.06
CA LEU A 62 3.32 -11.61 -5.37
C LEU A 62 3.52 -12.81 -6.31
N LYS A 63 4.77 -13.05 -6.73
CA LYS A 63 5.16 -14.21 -7.54
C LYS A 63 5.48 -15.37 -6.60
N LEU A 64 4.62 -16.39 -6.60
CA LEU A 64 4.80 -17.59 -5.80
C LEU A 64 5.63 -18.61 -6.59
N GLY A 65 6.94 -18.59 -6.36
CA GLY A 65 7.90 -19.55 -6.91
C GLY A 65 8.79 -20.15 -5.81
N ARG A 66 9.93 -20.76 -6.20
CA ARG A 66 10.93 -21.25 -5.21
C ARG A 66 11.46 -20.15 -4.29
N ARG A 67 11.40 -18.89 -4.73
CA ARG A 67 11.68 -17.69 -3.95
C ARG A 67 10.50 -16.73 -4.16
N PRO A 68 9.68 -16.49 -3.14
CA PRO A 68 8.60 -15.50 -3.24
C PRO A 68 9.18 -14.10 -3.42
N GLU A 69 8.63 -13.35 -4.38
CA GLU A 69 9.08 -11.99 -4.72
C GLU A 69 7.88 -11.08 -4.90
N TYR A 70 7.97 -9.86 -4.36
CA TYR A 70 6.99 -8.80 -4.57
C TYR A 70 7.45 -7.92 -5.72
N ASP A 71 6.59 -7.79 -6.73
CA ASP A 71 6.78 -6.92 -7.88
C ASP A 71 5.79 -5.75 -7.80
N TYR A 72 6.29 -4.53 -7.64
CA TYR A 72 5.46 -3.34 -7.48
C TYR A 72 5.02 -2.84 -8.86
N GLY A 73 3.73 -3.00 -9.16
CA GLY A 73 3.17 -2.72 -10.49
C GLY A 73 2.97 -1.24 -10.78
N GLY A 74 2.54 -0.46 -9.78
CA GLY A 74 2.30 0.98 -9.95
C GLY A 74 1.48 1.60 -8.82
N LEU A 75 1.59 2.92 -8.69
CA LEU A 75 0.88 3.73 -7.70
C LEU A 75 -0.62 3.71 -8.01
N VAL A 76 -1.42 3.43 -6.98
CA VAL A 76 -2.88 3.32 -7.06
C VAL A 76 -3.56 4.54 -6.45
N ALA A 77 -2.98 5.10 -5.40
CA ALA A 77 -3.48 6.32 -4.76
C ALA A 77 -2.40 7.00 -3.93
N LEU A 78 -2.56 8.32 -3.76
CA LEU A 78 -1.88 9.13 -2.76
C LEU A 78 -2.91 9.57 -1.73
N GLY A 79 -2.49 9.66 -0.47
CA GLY A 79 -3.30 10.28 0.56
C GLY A 79 -2.49 11.26 1.40
N SER A 80 -3.17 12.25 1.94
CA SER A 80 -2.59 13.25 2.83
C SER A 80 -3.55 13.61 3.96
N HIS A 81 -2.99 13.99 5.10
CA HIS A 81 -3.68 14.64 6.21
C HIS A 81 -3.28 16.11 6.20
N ASP A 82 -4.17 16.98 5.73
CA ASP A 82 -3.91 18.40 5.53
C ASP A 82 -3.65 19.13 6.87
N PRO A 83 -2.52 19.82 7.04
CA PRO A 83 -2.17 20.48 8.30
C PRO A 83 -3.01 21.71 8.63
N GLN A 84 -3.71 22.30 7.66
CA GLN A 84 -4.50 23.52 7.87
C GLN A 84 -5.95 23.23 8.25
N SER A 85 -6.57 22.30 7.53
CA SER A 85 -7.98 21.94 7.65
C SER A 85 -8.21 20.68 8.49
N GLY A 86 -7.18 19.86 8.70
CA GLY A 86 -7.32 18.52 9.30
C GLY A 86 -8.06 17.53 8.40
N ALA A 87 -8.29 17.87 7.13
CA ALA A 87 -8.95 16.99 6.20
C ALA A 87 -8.02 15.85 5.76
N VAL A 88 -8.58 14.65 5.59
CA VAL A 88 -7.89 13.52 4.95
C VAL A 88 -8.45 13.31 3.56
N THR A 89 -7.57 13.33 2.57
CA THR A 89 -7.88 13.01 1.17
C THR A 89 -7.14 11.75 0.74
N VAL A 90 -7.78 10.96 -0.13
CA VAL A 90 -7.17 9.82 -0.81
C VAL A 90 -7.62 9.89 -2.26
N GLU A 91 -6.68 10.11 -3.16
CA GLU A 91 -6.94 10.39 -4.57
C GLU A 91 -6.16 9.42 -5.45
N GLY A 92 -6.74 9.06 -6.59
CA GLY A 92 -6.01 8.29 -7.62
C GLY A 92 -4.86 9.11 -8.22
N PRO A 93 -3.88 8.45 -8.87
CA PRO A 93 -2.78 9.12 -9.56
C PRO A 93 -3.25 10.00 -10.73
#